data_AF-A0A2T3JIT4-F1
#
_entry.id   AF-A0A2T3JIT4-F1
#
_cell.length_a   1.000
_cell.length_b   1.000
_cell.length_c   1.000
_cell.angle_alpha   90.00
_cell.angle_beta   90.00
_cell.angle_gamma   90.00
#
_symmetry.space_group_name_H-M   'P 1'
#
loop_
_entity.id
_entity.type
_entity.pdbx_description
1 polymer ?
#
loop_
_entity_poly.entity_id
_entity_poly.type
_entity_poly.pdbx_seq_one_letter_code
_entity_poly.pdbx_strand_id
1 'polypeptide(L)' 'MKQFTITYVIHPHFNIPFKFNISATSEIDSIKNAEETLSTRHPEGVSIVTSNEQY' A
#
# COMPACT_ATOMS: atom_id res chain seq x y z
N MET A 1 -15.62 8.65 2.12
CA MET A 1 -14.35 8.02 1.69
C MET A 1 -13.22 8.81 2.31
N LYS A 2 -12.19 8.14 2.79
CA LYS A 2 -11.03 8.76 3.42
C LYS A 2 -9.80 8.49 2.56
N GLN A 3 -8.83 9.40 2.57
CA GLN A 3 -7.55 9.17 1.91
C GLN A 3 -6.61 8.45 2.86
N PHE A 4 -5.85 7.50 2.31
CA PHE A 4 -4.81 6.78 3.00
C PHE A 4 -3.53 6.86 2.20
N THR A 5 -2.40 7.05 2.88
CA THR A 5 -1.07 6.87 2.32
C THR A 5 -0.52 5.53 2.77
N ILE A 6 -0.34 4.63 1.82
CA ILE A 6 0.25 3.31 2.00
C ILE A 6 1.74 3.42 1.72
N THR A 7 2.56 3.03 2.70
CA THR A 7 3.99 2.84 2.50
C THR A 7 4.23 1.35 2.27
N TYR A 8 4.90 0.99 1.18
CA TYR A 8 5.19 -0.40 0.85
C TYR A 8 6.62 -0.56 0.34
N VAL A 9 7.10 -1.80 0.36
CA VAL A 9 8.40 -2.20 -0.17
C VAL A 9 8.21 -3.34 -1.18
N ILE A 10 9.16 -3.50 -2.10
CA ILE A 10 9.08 -4.48 -3.20
C ILE A 10 10.21 -5.49 -3.02
N HIS A 11 9.93 -6.79 -3.15
CA HIS A 11 10.96 -7.83 -3.08
C HIS A 11 11.83 -7.84 -4.35
N PRO A 12 13.15 -8.07 -4.27
CA PRO A 12 13.96 -8.25 -3.06
C PRO A 12 14.43 -6.93 -2.43
N HIS A 13 14.05 -5.79 -3.01
CA HIS A 13 14.51 -4.46 -2.62
C HIS A 13 13.71 -3.86 -1.44
N PHE A 14 13.80 -4.53 -0.28
CA PHE A 14 13.12 -4.11 0.96
C PHE A 14 13.64 -2.80 1.57
N ASN A 15 14.79 -2.30 1.09
CA ASN A 15 15.44 -1.12 1.65
C ASN A 15 14.87 0.20 1.08
N ILE A 16 13.98 0.14 0.09
CA ILE A 16 13.43 1.33 -0.58
C ILE A 16 11.93 1.40 -0.34
N PRO A 17 11.46 2.26 0.59
CA PRO A 17 10.03 2.46 0.81
C PRO A 17 9.42 3.33 -0.28
N PHE A 18 8.33 2.84 -0.87
CA PHE A 18 7.48 3.56 -1.81
C PHE A 18 6.20 4.03 -1.11
N LYS A 19 5.59 5.08 -1.64
CA LYS A 19 4.31 5.61 -1.15
C LYS A 19 3.26 5.49 -2.24
N PHE A 20 2.06 5.07 -1.84
CA PHE A 20 0.91 4.92 -2.70
C PHE A 20 -0.32 5.51 -1.99
N ASN A 21 -0.97 6.48 -2.62
CA ASN A 21 -2.17 7.08 -2.06
C ASN A 21 -3.40 6.33 -2.59
N ILE A 22 -4.31 5.98 -1.68
CA ILE A 22 -5.55 5.28 -2.00
C ILE A 22 -6.71 5.89 -1.22
N SER A 23 -7.88 5.95 -1.85
CA SER A 23 -9.12 6.29 -1.15
C SER A 23 -9.86 5.03 -0.74
N ALA A 24 -10.18 4.90 0.55
CA ALA A 24 -10.87 3.74 1.10
C ALA A 24 -11.90 4.15 2.16
N THR A 25 -12.75 3.20 2.54
CA THR A 25 -13.75 3.34 3.60
C THR A 25 -13.19 3.14 4.99
N SER A 26 -12.17 2.29 5.11
CA SER A 26 -11.48 1.93 6.35
C SER A 26 -10.01 1.65 6.08
N GLU A 27 -9.20 1.58 7.13
CA GLU A 27 -7.79 1.16 7.04
C GLU A 27 -7.63 -0.26 6.51
N ILE A 28 -8.53 -1.18 6.89
CA ILE A 28 -8.50 -2.57 6.41
C ILE A 28 -8.76 -2.61 4.90
N ASP A 29 -9.74 -1.83 4.42
CA ASP A 29 -10.02 -1.70 2.99
C ASP A 29 -8.86 -1.04 2.24
N SER A 30 -8.17 -0.05 2.83
CA SER A 30 -7.04 0.62 2.19
C SER A 30 -5.87 -0.33 1.98
N ILE A 31 -5.56 -1.17 2.97
CA ILE A 31 -4.52 -2.20 2.91
C ILE A 31 -4.90 -3.22 1.83
N LYS A 32 -6.09 -3.83 1.91
CA LYS A 32 -6.51 -4.87 0.96
C LYS A 32 -6.50 -4.38 -0.49
N ASN A 33 -7.04 -3.19 -0.74
CA ASN A 33 -7.07 -2.63 -2.10
C ASN A 33 -5.65 -2.27 -2.58
N ALA A 34 -4.77 -1.81 -1.69
CA ALA A 34 -3.38 -1.56 -2.02
C ALA A 34 -2.63 -2.87 -2.33
N GLU A 35 -2.84 -3.94 -1.57
CA GLU A 35 -2.25 -5.25 -1.87
C GLU A 35 -2.67 -5.77 -3.25
N GLU A 36 -3.96 -5.70 -3.58
CA GLU A 36 -4.47 -6.13 -4.89
C GLU A 36 -3.87 -5.31 -6.04
N THR A 37 -3.85 -3.99 -5.88
CA THR A 37 -3.31 -3.05 -6.88
C THR A 37 -1.80 -3.25 -7.07
N LEU A 38 -1.06 -3.38 -5.97
CA LEU A 38 0.39 -3.47 -5.97
C LEU A 38 0.86 -4.85 -6.42
N SER A 39 0.16 -5.93 -6.06
CA SER A 39 0.48 -7.29 -6.53
C SER A 39 0.33 -7.43 -8.04
N THR A 40 -0.61 -6.69 -8.64
CA THR A 40 -0.76 -6.64 -10.11
C THR A 40 0.41 -5.92 -10.79
N ARG A 41 0.98 -4.90 -10.13
CA ARG A 41 2.10 -4.10 -10.66
C ARG A 41 3.47 -4.74 -10.41
N HIS A 42 3.58 -5.51 -9.33
CA HIS A 42 4.82 -6.08 -8.82
C HIS A 42 4.64 -7.58 -8.55
N PRO A 43 4.71 -8.42 -9.60
CA PRO A 43 4.57 -9.88 -9.46
C PRO A 43 5.70 -10.50 -8.62
N GLU A 44 6.80 -9.77 -8.44
CA GLU A 44 7.92 -10.12 -7.56
C GLU A 44 7.57 -10.15 -6.06
N GLY A 45 6.44 -9.53 -5.67
CA GLY A 45 5.93 -9.49 -4.30
C GLY A 45 6.14 -8.13 -3.63
N VAL A 46 5.12 -7.71 -2.87
CA VAL A 46 5.10 -6.46 -2.12
C VAL A 46 4.79 -6.71 -0.66
N SER A 47 5.28 -5.83 0.21
CA SER A 47 4.92 -5.84 1.62
C SER A 47 4.52 -4.44 2.06
N ILE A 48 3.32 -4.32 2.61
CA ILE A 48 2.84 -3.06 3.17
C ILE A 48 3.51 -2.86 4.52
N VAL A 49 4.15 -1.71 4.68
CA VAL A 49 4.86 -1.31 5.90
C VAL A 49 3.92 -0.52 6.81
N THR A 50 3.16 0.43 6.25
CA THR A 50 2.21 1.26 7.00
C THR A 50 1.03 1.67 6.15
N SER A 51 -0.13 1.86 6.77
CA SER A 51 -1.28 2.59 6.22
C SER A 51 -1.56 3.78 7.12
N ASN A 52 -1.57 5.00 6.58
CA ASN A 52 -1.88 6.21 7.36
C ASN A 52 -3.09 6.92 6.78
N GLU A 53 -4.13 7.11 7.58
CA GLU A 53 -5.25 7.98 7.22
C GLU A 53 -4.76 9.44 7.10
N GLN A 54 -4.99 10.07 5.95
CA GLN A 54 -4.74 11.49 5.75
C GLN A 54 -5.94 12.26 6.30
N TYR A 55 -5.70 13.02 7.39
CA TYR A 55 -6.65 13.94 8.01
C TYR A 55 -6.80 15.25 7.24
#